data_AF-A0A0U1L1F2-F1
#
_entry.id   AF-A0A0U1L1F2-F1
#
_cell.length_a   1.000
_cell.length_b   1.000
_cell.length_c   1.000
_cell.angle_alpha   90.00
_cell.angle_beta   90.00
_cell.angle_gamma   90.00
#
_symmetry.space_group_name_H-M   'P 1'
#
loop_
_entity.id
_entity.type
_entity.pdbx_description
1 polymer ?
#
loop_
_entity_poly.entity_id
_entity_poly.type
_entity_poly.pdbx_seq_one_letter_code
_entity_poly.pdbx_strand_id
1 'polypeptide(L)'
;MNLYRLGLMPWAETQAIYHVLAQTRQEGLVICRPSAPCVCLGLHDDLEQEVNAKYCQDHNIPLIRRDIGGGMVLLAKEQVFFQLVLRAGNPLLTGRREEFFARFLEPAVRTLASFNIRAALKPPADIVVNGKKISGNGAGDINGFAVYTGNILVAFDRTTMANVLNLPSPRFRELTRLSMERYLTTMEEELGYTPDFTAVEEQLIANFSTWIDDLQPALYSEKLKAASKAMADSLTSSDFLNLPGKQTKVRQVKINEGTYIRLHRLPECFTPNGTVNRECINQAGQVCPGYAILIIQDGKIIEFESNGFLCWVNSHINSLKDYLLGIKWCDSDIRSAIIKWRQSLAGNIPAGNEELLLRWLLAR
;
A
#
# COMPACT_ATOMS: atom_id res chain seq x y z
N MET A 1 -30.83 7.31 1.65
CA MET A 1 -29.84 6.22 1.58
C MET A 1 -29.61 5.65 2.97
N ASN A 2 -29.33 4.35 3.11
CA ASN A 2 -29.09 3.75 4.44
C ASN A 2 -27.73 4.16 5.02
N LEU A 3 -27.72 4.52 6.31
CA LEU A 3 -26.51 4.77 7.09
C LEU A 3 -26.34 3.67 8.14
N TYR A 4 -25.25 2.93 8.05
CA TYR A 4 -24.87 1.90 9.01
C TYR A 4 -23.67 2.39 9.84
N ARG A 5 -23.94 3.00 11.01
CA ARG A 5 -22.90 3.31 12.00
C ARG A 5 -22.69 2.10 12.91
N LEU A 6 -21.72 1.26 12.57
CA LEU A 6 -21.52 -0.04 13.22
C LEU A 6 -20.46 0.00 14.33
N GLY A 7 -19.61 1.02 14.34
CA GLY A 7 -18.51 1.13 15.30
C GLY A 7 -17.61 -0.11 15.25
N LEU A 8 -17.25 -0.64 16.42
CA LEU A 8 -16.43 -1.84 16.53
C LEU A 8 -17.24 -3.10 16.20
N MET A 9 -16.80 -3.88 15.21
CA MET A 9 -17.50 -5.09 14.76
C MET A 9 -16.51 -6.24 14.47
N PRO A 10 -16.98 -7.50 14.29
CA PRO A 10 -16.10 -8.62 13.92
C PRO A 10 -15.23 -8.26 12.70
N TRP A 11 -13.92 -8.51 12.82
CA TRP A 11 -12.93 -8.02 11.83
C TRP A 11 -13.29 -8.42 10.39
N ALA A 12 -13.75 -9.66 10.18
CA ALA A 12 -14.03 -10.19 8.85
C ALA A 12 -15.29 -9.55 8.24
N GLU A 13 -16.27 -9.22 9.09
CA GLU A 13 -17.52 -8.61 8.65
C GLU A 13 -17.32 -7.18 8.13
N THR A 14 -16.25 -6.49 8.55
CA THR A 14 -15.91 -5.14 8.04
C THR A 14 -15.67 -5.13 6.54
N GLN A 15 -15.15 -6.22 5.97
CA GLN A 15 -14.93 -6.35 4.53
C GLN A 15 -16.06 -7.11 3.83
N ALA A 16 -16.96 -7.75 4.56
CA ALA A 16 -18.04 -8.53 4.00
C ALA A 16 -19.31 -7.70 3.79
N ILE A 17 -19.61 -6.73 4.66
CA ILE A 17 -20.88 -6.03 4.66
C ILE A 17 -21.18 -5.32 3.34
N TYR A 18 -20.21 -4.62 2.74
CA TYR A 18 -20.44 -3.93 1.46
C TYR A 18 -20.68 -4.89 0.29
N HIS A 19 -20.15 -6.12 0.34
CA HIS A 19 -20.50 -7.16 -0.63
C HIS A 19 -21.94 -7.61 -0.46
N VAL A 20 -22.38 -7.80 0.78
CA VAL A 20 -23.76 -8.21 1.07
C VAL A 20 -24.74 -7.12 0.66
N LEU A 21 -24.42 -5.85 0.91
CA LEU A 21 -25.23 -4.72 0.44
C LEU A 21 -25.35 -4.76 -1.09
N ALA A 22 -24.25 -4.90 -1.82
CA ALA A 22 -24.26 -5.01 -3.28
C ALA A 22 -25.06 -6.24 -3.77
N GLN A 23 -24.87 -7.42 -3.17
CA GLN A 23 -25.58 -8.66 -3.52
C GLN A 23 -27.08 -8.58 -3.27
N THR A 24 -27.47 -7.92 -2.17
CA THR A 24 -28.88 -7.72 -1.81
C THR A 24 -29.47 -6.45 -2.42
N ARG A 25 -28.73 -5.80 -3.34
CA ARG A 25 -29.10 -4.61 -4.08
C ARG A 25 -29.49 -3.41 -3.22
N GLN A 26 -28.76 -3.22 -2.12
CA GLN A 26 -28.93 -2.11 -1.19
C GLN A 26 -27.81 -1.10 -1.36
N GLU A 27 -28.18 0.18 -1.41
CA GLU A 27 -27.25 1.30 -1.36
C GLU A 27 -27.06 1.75 0.09
N GLY A 28 -25.85 2.15 0.46
CA GLY A 28 -25.58 2.55 1.82
C GLY A 28 -24.20 3.13 2.06
N LEU A 29 -24.11 3.91 3.14
CA LEU A 29 -22.87 4.34 3.76
C LEU A 29 -22.66 3.50 5.03
N VAL A 30 -21.53 2.82 5.12
CA VAL A 30 -21.13 2.05 6.31
C VAL A 30 -19.96 2.74 6.98
N ILE A 31 -20.05 2.97 8.29
CA ILE A 31 -18.97 3.44 9.15
C ILE A 31 -18.65 2.34 10.16
N CYS A 32 -17.42 1.82 10.16
CA CYS A 32 -17.06 0.68 10.99
C CYS A 32 -15.57 0.64 11.35
N ARG A 33 -15.25 -0.25 12.29
CA ARG A 33 -13.92 -0.52 12.81
C ARG A 33 -13.77 -2.02 13.08
N PRO A 34 -12.67 -2.66 12.69
CA PRO A 34 -12.47 -4.07 12.99
C PRO A 34 -12.11 -4.26 14.46
N SER A 35 -12.68 -5.28 15.09
CA SER A 35 -12.43 -5.65 16.50
C SER A 35 -11.03 -6.23 16.75
N ALA A 36 -10.37 -6.71 15.71
CA ALA A 36 -9.03 -7.30 15.76
C ALA A 36 -8.26 -6.96 14.47
N PRO A 37 -6.91 -6.94 14.51
CA PRO A 37 -6.13 -6.71 13.32
C PRO A 37 -6.27 -7.85 12.31
N CYS A 38 -6.32 -7.54 11.02
CA CYS A 38 -6.28 -8.52 9.95
C CYS A 38 -5.58 -7.97 8.69
N VAL A 39 -5.04 -8.86 7.87
CA VAL A 39 -4.47 -8.52 6.57
C VAL A 39 -5.56 -8.65 5.52
N CYS A 40 -5.81 -7.57 4.78
CA CYS A 40 -6.79 -7.55 3.71
C CYS A 40 -6.11 -7.39 2.34
N LEU A 41 -6.09 -8.47 1.57
CA LEU A 41 -5.66 -8.49 0.17
C LEU A 41 -6.71 -7.81 -0.71
N GLY A 42 -6.27 -7.00 -1.67
CA GLY A 42 -7.10 -6.56 -2.78
C GLY A 42 -7.33 -7.67 -3.80
N LEU A 43 -8.30 -7.48 -4.68
CA LEU A 43 -8.72 -8.49 -5.66
C LEU A 43 -7.56 -9.05 -6.48
N HIS A 44 -6.64 -8.19 -6.91
CA HIS A 44 -5.53 -8.53 -7.82
C HIS A 44 -4.20 -8.80 -7.12
N ASP A 45 -4.17 -8.82 -5.79
CA ASP A 45 -2.94 -9.11 -5.06
C ASP A 45 -2.58 -10.60 -5.18
N ASP A 46 -1.29 -10.87 -5.27
CA ASP A 46 -0.76 -12.24 -5.21
C ASP A 46 -0.42 -12.56 -3.75
N LEU A 47 -1.05 -13.58 -3.17
CA LEU A 47 -0.95 -13.88 -1.75
C LEU A 47 0.51 -14.17 -1.35
N GLU A 48 1.20 -15.00 -2.13
CA GLU A 48 2.58 -15.40 -1.84
C GLU A 48 3.55 -14.22 -1.99
N GLN A 49 3.36 -13.36 -2.99
CA GLN A 49 4.21 -12.19 -3.20
C GLN A 49 3.96 -11.09 -2.15
N GLU A 50 2.72 -10.92 -1.68
CA GLU A 50 2.35 -9.82 -0.80
C GLU A 50 2.48 -10.14 0.68
N VAL A 51 2.18 -11.36 1.12
CA VAL A 51 1.93 -11.66 2.54
C VAL A 51 2.92 -12.67 3.12
N ASN A 52 3.52 -12.30 4.25
CA ASN A 52 4.28 -13.21 5.09
C ASN A 52 3.32 -14.08 5.91
N ALA A 53 2.81 -15.14 5.28
CA ALA A 53 1.81 -16.04 5.88
C ALA A 53 2.29 -16.66 7.21
N LYS A 54 3.59 -16.97 7.31
CA LYS A 54 4.17 -17.50 8.55
C LYS A 54 4.06 -16.50 9.71
N TYR A 55 4.47 -15.25 9.50
CA TYR A 55 4.35 -14.23 10.55
C TYR A 55 2.89 -14.02 10.97
N CYS A 56 1.98 -13.98 9.98
CA CYS A 56 0.55 -13.83 10.24
C CYS A 56 0.00 -14.98 11.10
N GLN A 57 0.37 -16.23 10.78
CA GLN A 57 0.00 -17.40 11.56
C GLN A 57 0.59 -17.35 12.98
N ASP A 58 1.88 -17.06 13.12
CA ASP A 58 2.58 -17.02 14.41
C ASP A 58 2.01 -15.93 15.36
N HIS A 59 1.42 -14.86 14.80
CA HIS A 59 0.87 -13.73 15.56
C HIS A 59 -0.67 -13.68 15.56
N ASN A 60 -1.35 -14.73 15.10
CA ASN A 60 -2.82 -14.80 15.01
C ASN A 60 -3.45 -13.61 14.25
N ILE A 61 -2.81 -13.17 13.15
CA ILE A 61 -3.33 -12.14 12.26
C ILE A 61 -4.02 -12.84 11.07
N PRO A 62 -5.35 -12.89 11.02
CA PRO A 62 -6.06 -13.58 9.95
C PRO A 62 -5.96 -12.83 8.62
N LEU A 63 -6.21 -13.56 7.53
CA LEU A 63 -6.19 -13.05 6.16
C LEU A 63 -7.62 -13.00 5.60
N ILE A 64 -7.90 -11.97 4.81
CA ILE A 64 -9.12 -11.85 4.02
C ILE A 64 -8.78 -11.24 2.66
N ARG A 65 -9.43 -11.68 1.59
CA ARG A 65 -9.34 -11.02 0.28
C ARG A 65 -10.66 -10.33 0.00
N ARG A 66 -10.64 -9.12 -0.55
CA ARG A 66 -11.84 -8.37 -0.97
C ARG A 66 -11.96 -8.34 -2.50
N ASP A 67 -13.19 -8.25 -2.99
CA ASP A 67 -13.54 -8.20 -4.41
C ASP A 67 -13.58 -6.76 -4.96
N ILE A 68 -12.68 -5.92 -4.44
CA ILE A 68 -12.44 -4.57 -4.94
C ILE A 68 -10.94 -4.34 -5.08
N GLY A 69 -10.58 -3.30 -5.84
CA GLY A 69 -9.19 -2.91 -6.03
C GLY A 69 -8.52 -2.29 -4.80
N GLY A 70 -7.38 -1.66 -5.07
CA GLY A 70 -6.41 -1.28 -4.04
C GLY A 70 -5.49 -2.46 -3.71
N GLY A 71 -4.34 -2.17 -3.08
CA GLY A 71 -3.39 -3.20 -2.68
C GLY A 71 -3.70 -3.79 -1.30
N MET A 72 -2.78 -4.63 -0.83
CA MET A 72 -2.85 -5.25 0.48
C MET A 72 -2.71 -4.18 1.58
N VAL A 73 -3.56 -4.29 2.61
CA VAL A 73 -3.57 -3.37 3.75
C VAL A 73 -3.70 -4.11 5.07
N LEU A 74 -3.19 -3.51 6.14
CA LEU A 74 -3.45 -3.93 7.52
C LEU A 74 -4.66 -3.17 8.06
N LEU A 75 -5.74 -3.89 8.35
CA LEU A 75 -6.91 -3.36 9.02
C LEU A 75 -6.72 -3.52 10.54
N ALA A 76 -7.04 -2.49 11.32
CA ALA A 76 -6.91 -2.52 12.77
C ALA A 76 -7.94 -1.60 13.44
N LYS A 77 -8.17 -1.78 14.74
CA LYS A 77 -9.19 -1.04 15.50
C LYS A 77 -8.90 0.46 15.58
N GLU A 78 -7.64 0.85 15.41
CA GLU A 78 -7.14 2.23 15.44
C GLU A 78 -7.44 3.03 14.16
N GLN A 79 -8.32 2.52 13.30
CA GLN A 79 -8.69 3.14 12.04
C GLN A 79 -10.21 3.23 11.95
N VAL A 80 -10.74 4.35 11.46
CA VAL A 80 -12.17 4.52 11.18
C VAL A 80 -12.39 4.28 9.69
N PHE A 81 -13.14 3.25 9.33
CA PHE A 81 -13.44 2.92 7.94
C PHE A 81 -14.78 3.51 7.52
N PHE A 82 -14.86 3.96 6.28
CA PHE A 82 -16.08 4.42 5.63
C PHE A 82 -16.21 3.82 4.25
N GLN A 83 -17.42 3.34 3.92
CA GLN A 83 -17.66 2.51 2.74
C GLN A 83 -18.96 2.95 2.10
N LEU A 84 -18.91 3.35 0.83
CA LEU A 84 -20.05 3.83 0.08
C LEU A 84 -20.39 2.83 -1.03
N VAL A 85 -21.61 2.30 -0.97
CA VAL A 85 -22.15 1.32 -1.92
C VAL A 85 -23.27 1.99 -2.70
N LEU A 86 -23.08 2.13 -4.02
CA LEU A 86 -24.02 2.80 -4.92
C LEU A 86 -24.35 1.90 -6.11
N ARG A 87 -25.61 1.83 -6.51
CA ARG A 87 -25.99 1.08 -7.71
C ARG A 87 -25.40 1.75 -8.93
N ALA A 88 -25.10 0.97 -9.97
CA ALA A 88 -24.73 1.52 -11.27
C ALA A 88 -25.82 2.50 -11.78
N GLY A 89 -25.40 3.70 -12.18
CA GLY A 89 -26.30 4.77 -12.61
C GLY A 89 -26.95 5.58 -11.48
N ASN A 90 -26.53 5.43 -10.23
CA ASN A 90 -26.90 6.36 -9.17
C ASN A 90 -26.46 7.79 -9.55
N PRO A 91 -27.31 8.84 -9.41
CA PRO A 91 -26.97 10.22 -9.77
C PRO A 91 -25.73 10.80 -9.08
N LEU A 92 -25.33 10.27 -7.92
CA LEU A 92 -24.09 10.66 -7.24
C LEU A 92 -22.87 10.22 -8.06
N LEU A 93 -22.91 9.01 -8.66
CA LEU A 93 -21.83 8.43 -9.47
C LEU A 93 -21.68 9.16 -10.81
N THR A 94 -20.94 10.27 -10.78
CA THR A 94 -20.67 11.11 -11.95
C THR A 94 -19.17 11.13 -12.26
N GLY A 95 -18.81 11.51 -13.48
CA GLY A 95 -17.41 11.58 -13.92
C GLY A 95 -16.72 10.22 -13.98
N ARG A 96 -15.39 10.24 -14.14
CA ARG A 96 -14.57 9.02 -14.08
C ARG A 96 -14.32 8.60 -12.63
N ARG A 97 -13.91 7.34 -12.43
CA ARG A 97 -13.64 6.77 -11.09
C ARG A 97 -12.63 7.62 -10.29
N GLU A 98 -11.60 8.14 -10.94
CA GLU A 98 -10.59 9.00 -10.31
C GLU A 98 -11.18 10.36 -9.87
N GLU A 99 -12.08 10.92 -10.67
CA GLU A 99 -12.78 12.18 -10.34
C GLU A 99 -13.81 11.96 -9.23
N PHE A 100 -14.42 10.77 -9.17
CA PHE A 100 -15.36 10.41 -8.10
C PHE A 100 -14.65 10.20 -6.76
N PHE A 101 -13.42 9.64 -6.74
CA PHE A 101 -12.64 9.53 -5.51
C PHE A 101 -12.49 10.87 -4.78
N ALA A 102 -12.24 11.96 -5.52
CA ALA A 102 -12.10 13.28 -4.89
C ALA A 102 -13.38 13.68 -4.10
N ARG A 103 -14.56 13.40 -4.66
CA ARG A 103 -15.84 13.68 -4.00
C ARG A 103 -16.13 12.74 -2.84
N PHE A 104 -15.82 11.45 -3.02
CA PHE A 104 -15.97 10.44 -1.98
C PHE A 104 -15.07 10.73 -0.76
N LEU A 105 -13.87 11.26 -0.97
CA LEU A 105 -12.89 11.53 0.09
C LEU A 105 -13.03 12.92 0.74
N GLU A 106 -13.72 13.85 0.10
CA GLU A 106 -13.93 15.21 0.62
C GLU A 106 -14.57 15.23 2.04
N PRO A 107 -15.59 14.41 2.37
CA PRO A 107 -16.10 14.33 3.74
C PRO A 107 -15.04 13.96 4.77
N ALA A 108 -14.10 13.07 4.44
CA ALA A 108 -13.00 12.70 5.32
C ALA A 108 -11.98 13.84 5.49
N VAL A 109 -11.70 14.61 4.43
CA VAL A 109 -10.86 15.81 4.49
C VAL A 109 -11.47 16.86 5.44
N ARG A 110 -12.77 17.13 5.31
CA ARG A 110 -13.51 18.05 6.19
C ARG A 110 -13.56 17.56 7.64
N THR A 111 -13.62 16.24 7.81
CA THR A 111 -13.55 15.62 9.15
C THR A 111 -12.22 15.93 9.80
N LEU A 112 -11.10 15.65 9.13
CA LEU A 112 -9.76 16.00 9.61
C LEU A 112 -9.63 17.50 9.92
N ALA A 113 -10.15 18.37 9.06
CA ALA A 113 -10.15 19.81 9.29
C ALA A 113 -10.91 20.24 10.56
N SER A 114 -12.00 19.54 10.92
CA SER A 114 -12.77 19.80 12.15
C SER A 114 -11.98 19.45 13.42
N PHE A 115 -10.96 18.60 13.30
CA PHE A 115 -9.99 18.31 14.36
C PHE A 115 -8.73 19.19 14.25
N ASN A 116 -8.75 20.28 13.48
CA ASN A 116 -7.59 21.16 13.21
C ASN A 116 -6.44 20.50 12.41
N ILE A 117 -6.70 19.38 11.74
CA ILE A 117 -5.72 18.73 10.87
C ILE A 117 -5.91 19.23 9.43
N ARG A 118 -4.91 19.95 8.90
CA ARG A 118 -4.94 20.49 7.53
C ARG A 118 -4.62 19.41 6.50
N ALA A 119 -5.64 18.66 6.12
CA ALA A 119 -5.55 17.61 5.12
C ALA A 119 -5.89 18.11 3.71
N ALA A 120 -5.32 17.46 2.70
CA ALA A 120 -5.62 17.71 1.29
C ALA A 120 -5.67 16.40 0.50
N LEU A 121 -6.39 16.41 -0.62
CA LEU A 121 -6.40 15.27 -1.54
C LEU A 121 -5.12 15.25 -2.38
N LYS A 122 -4.47 14.09 -2.45
CA LYS A 122 -3.46 13.76 -3.46
C LYS A 122 -4.11 12.78 -4.46
N PRO A 123 -4.44 13.23 -5.69
CA PRO A 123 -5.04 12.37 -6.69
C PRO A 123 -4.16 11.14 -6.97
N PRO A 124 -4.76 9.96 -7.24
CA PRO A 124 -6.19 9.76 -7.46
C PRO A 124 -7.00 9.53 -6.18
N ALA A 125 -6.39 8.99 -5.11
CA ALA A 125 -7.16 8.43 -3.99
C ALA A 125 -6.40 8.45 -2.66
N ASP A 126 -5.54 9.44 -2.40
CA ASP A 126 -4.86 9.60 -1.11
C ASP A 126 -5.32 10.90 -0.41
N ILE A 127 -5.43 10.87 0.92
CA ILE A 127 -5.52 12.08 1.75
C ILE A 127 -4.16 12.27 2.42
N VAL A 128 -3.61 13.48 2.35
CA VAL A 128 -2.29 13.81 2.87
C VAL A 128 -2.31 15.01 3.81
N VAL A 129 -1.43 15.01 4.80
CA VAL A 129 -1.14 16.10 5.73
C VAL A 129 0.37 16.32 5.69
N ASN A 130 0.83 17.54 5.37
CA ASN A 130 2.25 17.84 5.22
C ASN A 130 3.01 16.87 4.29
N GLY A 131 2.34 16.38 3.24
CA GLY A 131 2.89 15.40 2.28
C GLY A 131 2.90 13.94 2.78
N LYS A 132 2.45 13.67 4.00
CA LYS A 132 2.30 12.33 4.58
C LYS A 132 0.87 11.83 4.44
N LYS A 133 0.69 10.57 4.07
CA LYS A 133 -0.63 9.95 3.87
C LYS A 133 -1.29 9.60 5.21
N ILE A 134 -2.57 9.88 5.35
CA ILE A 134 -3.38 9.63 6.56
C ILE A 134 -4.63 8.76 6.29
N SER A 135 -4.84 8.33 5.03
CA SER A 135 -5.93 7.42 4.63
C SER A 135 -5.48 6.45 3.56
N GLY A 136 -5.99 5.23 3.54
CA GLY A 136 -5.89 4.24 2.49
C GLY A 136 -7.27 3.97 1.89
N ASN A 137 -7.35 3.96 0.56
CA ASN A 137 -8.63 3.95 -0.16
C ASN A 137 -8.61 2.93 -1.30
N GLY A 138 -9.78 2.40 -1.63
CA GLY A 138 -9.98 1.39 -2.66
C GLY A 138 -11.36 1.53 -3.31
N ALA A 139 -11.52 0.95 -4.49
CA ALA A 139 -12.81 0.91 -5.16
C ALA A 139 -12.90 -0.28 -6.11
N GLY A 140 -14.12 -0.69 -6.43
CA GLY A 140 -14.42 -1.75 -7.37
C GLY A 140 -15.90 -1.81 -7.68
N ASP A 141 -16.29 -2.68 -8.61
CA ASP A 141 -17.69 -2.94 -8.93
C ASP A 141 -18.04 -4.35 -8.47
N ILE A 142 -19.07 -4.49 -7.65
CA ILE A 142 -19.58 -5.77 -7.16
C ILE A 142 -21.03 -5.88 -7.58
N ASN A 143 -21.39 -6.89 -8.38
CA ASN A 143 -22.78 -7.19 -8.76
C ASN A 143 -23.59 -5.99 -9.30
N GLY A 144 -22.96 -5.12 -10.08
CA GLY A 144 -23.59 -3.92 -10.64
C GLY A 144 -23.69 -2.74 -9.65
N PHE A 145 -22.94 -2.77 -8.55
CA PHE A 145 -22.79 -1.69 -7.60
C PHE A 145 -21.35 -1.20 -7.57
N ALA A 146 -21.14 0.11 -7.64
CA ALA A 146 -19.86 0.72 -7.38
C ALA A 146 -19.66 0.80 -5.87
N VAL A 147 -18.54 0.27 -5.40
CA VAL A 147 -18.13 0.28 -4.00
C VAL A 147 -16.86 1.10 -3.86
N TYR A 148 -16.91 2.12 -3.01
CA TYR A 148 -15.75 2.92 -2.62
C TYR A 148 -15.50 2.74 -1.14
N THR A 149 -14.26 2.47 -0.78
CA THR A 149 -13.84 2.30 0.61
C THR A 149 -12.70 3.25 0.92
N GLY A 150 -12.71 3.77 2.14
CA GLY A 150 -11.66 4.60 2.67
C GLY A 150 -11.54 4.42 4.17
N ASN A 151 -10.50 4.99 4.75
CA ASN A 151 -10.34 5.06 6.19
C ASN A 151 -9.70 6.39 6.62
N ILE A 152 -9.71 6.63 7.93
CA ILE A 152 -8.86 7.62 8.59
C ILE A 152 -7.96 6.88 9.56
N LEU A 153 -6.64 7.07 9.44
CA LEU A 153 -5.66 6.50 10.36
C LEU A 153 -5.67 7.32 11.66
N VAL A 154 -6.36 6.84 12.70
CA VAL A 154 -6.32 7.48 14.02
C VAL A 154 -5.00 7.16 14.71
N ALA A 155 -4.58 5.90 14.67
CA ALA A 155 -3.21 5.43 14.92
C ALA A 155 -2.87 4.26 13.98
N PHE A 156 -1.58 3.89 13.87
CA PHE A 156 -1.16 2.83 12.93
C PHE A 156 0.14 2.12 13.34
N ASP A 157 0.09 0.79 13.47
CA ASP A 157 1.26 -0.04 13.77
C ASP A 157 2.07 -0.35 12.50
N ARG A 158 3.07 0.51 12.25
CA ARG A 158 4.00 0.39 11.13
C ARG A 158 4.91 -0.85 11.23
N THR A 159 5.18 -1.34 12.44
CA THR A 159 6.03 -2.52 12.65
C THR A 159 5.28 -3.78 12.23
N THR A 160 4.04 -3.93 12.68
CA THR A 160 3.19 -5.04 12.24
C THR A 160 2.97 -4.98 10.73
N MET A 161 2.68 -3.80 10.17
CA MET A 161 2.53 -3.64 8.71
C MET A 161 3.78 -4.09 7.93
N ALA A 162 4.98 -3.76 8.42
CA ALA A 162 6.23 -4.19 7.77
C ALA A 162 6.46 -5.71 7.89
N ASN A 163 6.05 -6.33 8.99
CA ASN A 163 6.24 -7.75 9.23
C ASN A 163 5.24 -8.65 8.48
N VAL A 164 4.00 -8.18 8.27
CA VAL A 164 2.99 -8.93 7.51
C VAL A 164 3.27 -8.92 6.01
N LEU A 165 4.04 -7.97 5.49
CA LEU A 165 4.49 -7.95 4.11
C LEU A 165 5.51 -9.08 3.87
N ASN A 166 5.36 -9.83 2.76
CA ASN A 166 6.41 -10.74 2.31
C ASN A 166 7.59 -9.94 1.73
N LEU A 167 8.51 -9.57 2.62
CA LEU A 167 9.66 -8.76 2.28
C LEU A 167 10.93 -9.62 2.17
N PRO A 168 11.74 -9.40 1.13
CA PRO A 168 12.80 -10.31 0.70
C PRO A 168 14.01 -10.36 1.65
N SER A 169 14.15 -9.40 2.57
CA SER A 169 15.23 -9.40 3.56
C SER A 169 14.86 -8.56 4.80
N PRO A 170 15.50 -8.80 5.96
CA PRO A 170 15.34 -7.95 7.15
C PRO A 170 15.67 -6.48 6.88
N ARG A 171 16.69 -6.20 6.05
CA ARG A 171 17.06 -4.83 5.70
C ARG A 171 15.99 -4.13 4.87
N PHE A 172 15.41 -4.82 3.87
CA PHE A 172 14.30 -4.27 3.08
C PHE A 172 13.08 -3.99 3.96
N ARG A 173 12.81 -4.88 4.92
CA ARG A 173 11.73 -4.69 5.90
C ARG A 173 11.94 -3.45 6.76
N GLU A 174 13.13 -3.26 7.29
CA GLU A 174 13.44 -2.08 8.10
C GLU A 174 13.31 -0.79 7.29
N LEU A 175 13.83 -0.75 6.07
CA LEU A 175 13.65 0.42 5.19
C LEU A 175 12.16 0.67 4.85
N THR A 176 11.37 -0.39 4.72
CA THR A 176 9.92 -0.27 4.49
C THR A 176 9.24 0.35 5.69
N ARG A 177 9.60 -0.08 6.91
CA ARG A 177 9.11 0.49 8.17
C ARG A 177 9.48 1.97 8.31
N LEU A 178 10.76 2.32 8.12
CA LEU A 178 11.26 3.70 8.18
C LEU A 178 10.61 4.61 7.13
N SER A 179 10.36 4.09 5.92
CA SER A 179 9.66 4.82 4.88
C SER A 179 8.20 5.09 5.26
N MET A 180 7.51 4.13 5.89
CA MET A 180 6.17 4.37 6.45
C MET A 180 6.18 5.42 7.57
N GLU A 181 7.21 5.49 8.42
CA GLU A 181 7.35 6.57 9.42
C GLU A 181 7.52 7.94 8.77
N ARG A 182 8.23 7.99 7.63
CA ARG A 182 8.48 9.23 6.90
C ARG A 182 7.25 9.72 6.13
N TYR A 183 6.49 8.81 5.54
CA TYR A 183 5.46 9.13 4.53
C TYR A 183 4.02 8.83 4.94
N LEU A 184 3.79 8.21 6.11
CA LEU A 184 2.47 8.08 6.72
C LEU A 184 2.40 8.93 7.98
N THR A 185 1.20 9.44 8.27
CA THR A 185 0.88 10.10 9.54
C THR A 185 -0.46 9.61 10.06
N THR A 186 -0.79 9.94 11.30
CA THR A 186 -2.04 9.56 11.96
C THR A 186 -2.66 10.78 12.66
N MET A 187 -3.93 10.69 13.04
CA MET A 187 -4.54 11.75 13.85
C MET A 187 -3.81 11.92 15.18
N GLU A 188 -3.42 10.82 15.83
CA GLU A 188 -2.67 10.85 17.09
C GLU A 188 -1.36 11.64 16.96
N GLU A 189 -0.62 11.44 15.88
CA GLU A 189 0.64 12.14 15.62
C GLU A 189 0.44 13.63 15.32
N GLU A 190 -0.59 13.98 14.53
CA GLU A 190 -0.87 15.38 14.18
C GLU A 190 -1.51 16.17 15.34
N LEU A 191 -2.17 15.51 16.28
CA LEU A 191 -2.84 16.12 17.43
C LEU A 191 -2.01 16.08 18.72
N GLY A 192 -1.10 15.13 18.85
CA GLY A 192 -0.39 14.82 20.08
C GLY A 192 -1.21 14.03 21.12
N TYR A 193 -2.41 13.59 20.75
CA TYR A 193 -3.29 12.73 21.56
C TYR A 193 -4.21 11.90 20.65
N THR A 194 -4.67 10.74 21.13
CA THR A 194 -5.65 9.94 20.40
C THR A 194 -7.05 10.57 20.54
N PRO A 195 -7.70 11.05 19.46
CA PRO A 195 -9.05 11.57 19.55
C PRO A 195 -10.05 10.45 19.84
N ASP A 196 -11.20 10.83 20.40
CA ASP A 196 -12.30 9.89 20.59
C ASP A 196 -12.85 9.42 19.24
N PHE A 197 -12.94 8.11 19.06
CA PHE A 197 -13.38 7.51 17.80
C PHE A 197 -14.84 7.80 17.49
N THR A 198 -15.70 7.85 18.52
CA THR A 198 -17.12 8.16 18.37
C THR A 198 -17.29 9.59 17.82
N ALA A 199 -16.51 10.55 18.30
CA ALA A 199 -16.45 11.91 17.75
C ALA A 199 -15.97 11.95 16.29
N VAL A 200 -14.94 11.16 15.94
CA VAL A 200 -14.46 11.06 14.54
C VAL A 200 -15.55 10.50 13.62
N GLU A 201 -16.24 9.44 14.04
CA GLU A 201 -17.34 8.84 13.30
C GLU A 201 -18.52 9.81 13.11
N GLU A 202 -18.90 10.54 14.17
CA GLU A 202 -19.99 11.53 14.12
C GLU A 202 -19.69 12.67 13.16
N GLN A 203 -18.48 13.22 13.23
CA GLN A 203 -18.07 14.29 12.34
C GLN A 203 -17.98 13.81 10.89
N LEU A 204 -17.53 12.56 10.68
CA LEU A 204 -17.50 11.94 9.35
C LEU A 204 -18.90 11.78 8.76
N ILE A 205 -19.85 11.27 9.55
CA ILE A 205 -21.25 11.15 9.15
C ILE A 205 -21.83 12.53 8.82
N ALA A 206 -21.63 13.51 9.70
CA ALA A 206 -22.12 14.88 9.49
C ALA A 206 -21.60 15.47 8.17
N ASN A 207 -20.33 15.25 7.85
CA ASN A 207 -19.74 15.70 6.59
C ASN A 207 -20.29 14.94 5.36
N PHE A 208 -20.53 13.63 5.46
CA PHE A 208 -21.19 12.88 4.40
C PHE A 208 -22.63 13.35 4.17
N SER A 209 -23.36 13.71 5.24
CA SER A 209 -24.73 14.26 5.17
C SER A 209 -24.81 15.63 4.49
N THR A 210 -23.70 16.35 4.29
CA THR A 210 -23.68 17.57 3.46
C THR A 210 -23.66 17.29 1.96
N TRP A 211 -23.38 16.04 1.56
CA TRP A 211 -23.26 15.62 0.17
C TRP A 211 -24.33 14.59 -0.23
N ILE A 212 -24.68 13.68 0.67
CA ILE A 212 -25.67 12.63 0.43
C ILE A 212 -26.97 13.04 1.12
N ASP A 213 -27.97 13.39 0.32
CA ASP A 213 -29.31 13.69 0.81
C ASP A 213 -29.96 12.45 1.43
N ASP A 214 -30.77 12.66 2.47
CA ASP A 214 -31.56 11.64 3.17
C ASP A 214 -30.75 10.43 3.65
N LEU A 215 -29.58 10.64 4.27
CA LEU A 215 -28.90 9.58 5.03
C LEU A 215 -29.72 9.20 6.27
N GLN A 216 -30.36 8.04 6.23
CA GLN A 216 -31.24 7.54 7.29
C GLN A 216 -30.56 6.41 8.05
N PRO A 217 -30.51 6.46 9.39
CA PRO A 217 -29.97 5.37 10.20
C PRO A 217 -30.66 4.03 9.87
N ALA A 218 -29.86 2.99 9.66
CA ALA A 218 -30.34 1.64 9.37
C ALA A 218 -29.78 0.66 10.40
N LEU A 219 -30.61 -0.31 10.81
CA LEU A 219 -30.21 -1.34 11.77
C LEU A 219 -29.34 -2.41 11.10
N TYR A 220 -28.27 -2.82 11.79
CA TYR A 220 -27.54 -4.03 11.45
C TYR A 220 -28.33 -5.26 11.92
N SER A 221 -29.41 -5.57 11.19
CA SER A 221 -30.33 -6.65 11.52
C SER A 221 -29.61 -8.01 11.63
N GLU A 222 -30.18 -8.94 12.40
CA GLU A 222 -29.65 -10.31 12.51
C GLU A 222 -29.53 -11.01 11.15
N LYS A 223 -30.43 -10.72 10.20
CA LYS A 223 -30.33 -11.20 8.82
C LYS A 223 -29.08 -10.67 8.11
N LEU A 224 -28.79 -9.36 8.26
CA LEU A 224 -27.64 -8.73 7.63
C LEU A 224 -26.32 -9.17 8.28
N LYS A 225 -26.30 -9.36 9.60
CA LYS A 225 -25.18 -9.99 10.34
C LYS A 225 -24.90 -11.41 9.86
N ALA A 226 -25.92 -12.26 9.81
CA ALA A 226 -25.78 -13.65 9.34
C ALA A 226 -25.26 -13.71 7.90
N ALA A 227 -25.77 -12.85 7.01
CA ALA A 227 -25.28 -12.75 5.64
C ALA A 227 -23.84 -12.22 5.57
N SER A 228 -23.47 -11.23 6.39
CA SER A 228 -22.10 -10.71 6.47
C SER A 228 -21.12 -11.76 6.97
N LYS A 229 -21.53 -12.57 7.95
CA LYS A 229 -20.75 -13.70 8.44
C LYS A 229 -20.54 -14.75 7.35
N ALA A 230 -21.60 -15.18 6.66
CA ALA A 230 -21.49 -16.15 5.57
C ALA A 230 -20.62 -15.63 4.42
N MET A 231 -20.72 -14.34 4.09
CA MET A 231 -19.85 -13.69 3.11
C MET A 231 -18.40 -13.65 3.59
N ALA A 232 -18.16 -13.31 4.86
CA ALA A 232 -16.83 -13.34 5.45
C ALA A 232 -16.18 -14.74 5.39
N ASP A 233 -16.95 -15.80 5.64
CA ASP A 233 -16.47 -17.19 5.51
C ASP A 233 -16.03 -17.49 4.05
N SER A 234 -16.72 -16.94 3.04
CA SER A 234 -16.30 -17.05 1.64
C SER A 234 -15.03 -16.23 1.35
N LEU A 235 -14.96 -14.97 1.79
CA LEU A 235 -13.82 -14.08 1.55
C LEU A 235 -12.53 -14.51 2.26
N THR A 236 -12.65 -15.36 3.29
CA THR A 236 -11.54 -15.94 4.06
C THR A 236 -11.25 -17.40 3.68
N SER A 237 -12.04 -17.98 2.78
CA SER A 237 -11.82 -19.33 2.29
C SER A 237 -10.48 -19.46 1.58
N SER A 238 -9.86 -20.64 1.66
CA SER A 238 -8.62 -20.93 0.95
C SER A 238 -8.75 -20.67 -0.55
N ASP A 239 -9.87 -21.05 -1.15
CA ASP A 239 -10.10 -20.86 -2.60
C ASP A 239 -10.08 -19.37 -2.99
N PHE A 240 -10.73 -18.52 -2.19
CA PHE A 240 -10.78 -17.09 -2.47
C PHE A 240 -9.43 -16.40 -2.17
N LEU A 241 -8.77 -16.76 -1.07
CA LEU A 241 -7.46 -16.22 -0.72
C LEU A 241 -6.39 -16.54 -1.77
N ASN A 242 -6.46 -17.71 -2.41
CA ASN A 242 -5.50 -18.18 -3.42
C ASN A 242 -5.89 -17.84 -4.87
N LEU A 243 -6.85 -16.93 -5.09
CA LEU A 243 -7.14 -16.44 -6.44
C LEU A 243 -5.88 -15.89 -7.11
N PRO A 244 -5.69 -16.13 -8.43
CA PRO A 244 -4.51 -15.66 -9.16
C PRO A 244 -4.34 -14.14 -9.04
N GLY A 245 -3.17 -13.72 -8.56
CA GLY A 245 -2.81 -12.32 -8.42
C GLY A 245 -1.85 -11.84 -9.51
N LYS A 246 -1.63 -10.53 -9.57
CA LYS A 246 -0.63 -9.93 -10.45
C LYS A 246 0.75 -10.10 -9.84
N GLN A 247 1.56 -10.97 -10.41
CA GLN A 247 2.97 -11.09 -10.05
C GLN A 247 3.83 -10.04 -10.77
N THR A 248 4.71 -9.41 -10.01
CA THR A 248 5.69 -8.46 -10.52
C THR A 248 7.10 -9.03 -10.44
N LYS A 249 7.91 -8.84 -11.50
CA LYS A 249 9.33 -9.27 -11.53
C LYS A 249 10.18 -8.54 -10.48
N VAL A 250 9.79 -7.31 -10.16
CA VAL A 250 10.45 -6.43 -9.19
C VAL A 250 9.53 -6.29 -8.01
N ARG A 251 10.01 -6.66 -6.81
CA ARG A 251 9.23 -6.42 -5.61
C ARG A 251 9.09 -4.91 -5.42
N GLN A 252 7.85 -4.42 -5.43
CA GLN A 252 7.52 -3.02 -5.20
C GLN A 252 6.47 -2.91 -4.11
N VAL A 253 6.69 -2.00 -3.15
CA VAL A 253 5.71 -1.62 -2.12
C VAL A 253 5.32 -0.17 -2.34
N LYS A 254 4.03 0.11 -2.48
CA LYS A 254 3.50 1.49 -2.54
C LYS A 254 3.27 2.00 -1.11
N ILE A 255 3.85 3.14 -0.78
CA ILE A 255 3.66 3.77 0.56
C ILE A 255 2.55 4.82 0.48
N ASN A 256 2.66 5.72 -0.50
CA ASN A 256 1.60 6.65 -0.88
C ASN A 256 1.65 6.89 -2.39
N GLU A 257 0.71 7.64 -2.93
CA GLU A 257 0.69 7.99 -4.34
C GLU A 257 1.98 8.72 -4.73
N GLY A 258 2.61 8.22 -5.80
CA GLY A 258 3.93 8.69 -6.24
C GLY A 258 5.12 8.15 -5.47
N THR A 259 4.97 7.53 -4.28
CA THR A 259 6.11 7.00 -3.49
C THR A 259 6.12 5.47 -3.42
N TYR A 260 7.18 4.87 -3.97
CA TYR A 260 7.35 3.42 -4.10
C TYR A 260 8.73 2.96 -3.63
N ILE A 261 8.77 1.88 -2.87
CA ILE A 261 10.02 1.18 -2.50
C ILE A 261 10.17 -0.02 -3.42
N ARG A 262 11.33 -0.14 -4.07
CA ARG A 262 11.57 -1.18 -5.07
C ARG A 262 12.83 -1.98 -4.72
N LEU A 263 12.73 -3.31 -4.70
CA LEU A 263 13.89 -4.20 -4.65
C LEU A 263 14.25 -4.65 -6.07
N HIS A 264 15.41 -4.19 -6.53
CA HIS A 264 16.00 -4.61 -7.79
C HIS A 264 17.05 -5.68 -7.50
N ARG A 265 16.70 -6.94 -7.73
CA ARG A 265 17.67 -8.04 -7.69
C ARG A 265 18.63 -7.90 -8.87
N LEU A 266 19.89 -8.22 -8.63
CA LEU A 266 20.87 -8.28 -9.72
C LEU A 266 20.48 -9.43 -10.67
N PRO A 267 20.39 -9.18 -12.00
CA PRO A 267 19.91 -10.19 -12.93
C PRO A 267 20.87 -11.37 -13.15
N GLU A 268 22.19 -11.18 -13.01
CA GLU A 268 23.20 -12.22 -13.32
C GLU A 268 24.49 -12.06 -12.49
N CYS A 269 25.25 -13.15 -12.34
CA CYS A 269 26.52 -13.22 -11.62
C CYS A 269 27.69 -12.79 -12.52
N PHE A 270 28.50 -11.83 -12.06
CA PHE A 270 29.73 -11.44 -12.73
C PHE A 270 30.93 -12.27 -12.24
N THR A 271 31.65 -12.90 -13.16
CA THR A 271 33.08 -13.20 -12.94
C THR A 271 33.91 -12.00 -13.44
N PRO A 272 35.12 -11.75 -12.90
CA PRO A 272 36.01 -10.70 -13.40
C PRO A 272 36.34 -10.81 -14.91
N ASN A 273 36.08 -11.98 -15.51
CA ASN A 273 36.38 -12.28 -16.91
C ASN A 273 35.13 -12.24 -17.82
N GLY A 274 33.98 -11.76 -17.33
CA GLY A 274 32.77 -11.57 -18.16
C GLY A 274 32.02 -12.87 -18.53
N THR A 275 32.30 -13.99 -17.86
CA THR A 275 31.53 -15.23 -18.05
C THR A 275 30.27 -15.24 -17.19
N VAL A 276 29.12 -15.40 -17.85
CA VAL A 276 27.79 -15.54 -17.24
C VAL A 276 27.67 -16.95 -16.67
N ASN A 277 27.69 -17.10 -15.35
CA ASN A 277 27.45 -18.38 -14.68
C ASN A 277 26.17 -18.32 -13.85
N ARG A 278 25.39 -19.41 -13.79
CA ARG A 278 24.06 -19.44 -13.15
C ARG A 278 24.10 -19.37 -11.61
N GLU A 279 25.27 -19.55 -10.99
CA GLU A 279 25.46 -19.49 -9.54
C GLU A 279 26.60 -18.52 -9.19
N CYS A 280 26.30 -17.50 -8.36
CA CYS A 280 27.20 -16.38 -8.07
C CYS A 280 28.26 -16.75 -7.04
N ILE A 281 29.15 -17.68 -7.33
CA ILE A 281 30.10 -18.19 -6.34
C ILE A 281 31.27 -17.19 -6.18
N ASN A 282 31.44 -16.60 -4.99
CA ASN A 282 32.59 -15.74 -4.66
C ASN A 282 33.91 -16.55 -4.64
N GLN A 283 35.06 -15.90 -4.45
CA GLN A 283 36.37 -16.60 -4.36
C GLN A 283 36.44 -17.66 -3.24
N ALA A 284 35.48 -17.66 -2.31
CA ALA A 284 35.36 -18.61 -1.21
C ALA A 284 34.27 -19.68 -1.42
N GLY A 285 33.67 -19.78 -2.61
CA GLY A 285 32.66 -20.83 -2.86
C GLY A 285 31.20 -20.46 -2.55
N GLN A 286 30.87 -19.18 -2.28
CA GLN A 286 29.55 -18.78 -1.78
C GLN A 286 28.73 -17.95 -2.77
N VAL A 287 27.42 -18.22 -2.87
CA VAL A 287 26.47 -17.43 -3.69
C VAL A 287 26.44 -15.96 -3.24
N CYS A 288 26.57 -15.03 -4.19
CA CYS A 288 26.71 -13.59 -4.01
C CYS A 288 25.46 -12.85 -4.55
N PRO A 289 24.33 -12.84 -3.81
CA PRO A 289 23.09 -12.20 -4.24
C PRO A 289 23.14 -10.68 -4.02
N GLY A 290 23.52 -9.93 -5.06
CA GLY A 290 23.46 -8.47 -5.05
C GLY A 290 22.03 -7.94 -5.19
N TYR A 291 21.74 -6.80 -4.56
CA TYR A 291 20.47 -6.09 -4.73
C TYR A 291 20.61 -4.58 -4.55
N ALA A 292 19.67 -3.83 -5.13
CA ALA A 292 19.45 -2.41 -4.87
C ALA A 292 18.04 -2.19 -4.34
N ILE A 293 17.93 -1.27 -3.39
CA ILE A 293 16.69 -0.76 -2.85
C ILE A 293 16.60 0.70 -3.28
N LEU A 294 15.56 1.03 -4.04
CA LEU A 294 15.29 2.39 -4.49
C LEU A 294 13.99 2.86 -3.87
N ILE A 295 13.97 4.08 -3.33
CA ILE A 295 12.72 4.79 -3.07
C ILE A 295 12.53 5.81 -4.19
N ILE A 296 11.47 5.62 -4.96
CA ILE A 296 11.08 6.51 -6.06
C ILE A 296 9.91 7.35 -5.59
N GLN A 297 10.07 8.67 -5.60
CA GLN A 297 9.02 9.64 -5.29
C GLN A 297 8.78 10.57 -6.47
N ASP A 298 7.55 10.58 -6.97
CA ASP A 298 7.09 11.41 -8.09
C ASP A 298 8.05 11.33 -9.30
N GLY A 299 8.50 10.10 -9.59
CA GLY A 299 9.41 9.78 -10.70
C GLY A 299 10.88 10.09 -10.45
N LYS A 300 11.30 10.48 -9.24
CA LYS A 300 12.70 10.74 -8.87
C LYS A 300 13.23 9.76 -7.84
N ILE A 301 14.52 9.44 -7.88
CA ILE A 301 15.17 8.63 -6.85
C ILE A 301 15.44 9.52 -5.64
N ILE A 302 14.86 9.21 -4.50
CA ILE A 302 15.05 9.97 -3.25
C ILE A 302 15.85 9.20 -2.20
N GLU A 303 15.93 7.88 -2.36
CA GLU A 303 16.81 7.03 -1.57
C GLU A 303 17.34 5.89 -2.44
N PHE A 304 18.61 5.55 -2.24
CA PHE A 304 19.28 4.44 -2.88
C PHE A 304 20.14 3.75 -1.83
N GLU A 305 19.97 2.44 -1.73
CA GLU A 305 20.83 1.55 -0.98
C GLU A 305 21.15 0.33 -1.82
N SER A 306 22.37 -0.19 -1.70
CA SER A 306 22.73 -1.44 -2.33
C SER A 306 23.53 -2.31 -1.39
N ASN A 307 23.29 -3.62 -1.45
CA ASN A 307 24.21 -4.61 -0.90
C ASN A 307 25.25 -5.09 -1.93
N GLY A 308 25.44 -4.29 -2.98
CA GLY A 308 26.52 -4.38 -3.95
C GLY A 308 26.74 -5.74 -4.59
N PHE A 309 27.94 -5.86 -5.15
CA PHE A 309 28.53 -7.07 -5.67
C PHE A 309 29.57 -7.52 -4.63
N LEU A 310 29.19 -8.33 -3.63
CA LEU A 310 30.13 -8.85 -2.61
C LEU A 310 31.33 -9.61 -3.22
N CYS A 311 31.21 -10.01 -4.49
CA CYS A 311 32.18 -10.70 -5.31
C CYS A 311 33.11 -9.75 -6.09
N TRP A 312 32.92 -8.44 -5.97
CA TRP A 312 33.75 -7.39 -6.54
C TRP A 312 34.43 -6.61 -5.41
N VAL A 313 35.67 -6.98 -5.11
CA VAL A 313 36.52 -6.29 -4.14
C VAL A 313 36.70 -4.84 -4.60
N ASN A 314 36.48 -3.86 -3.70
CA ASN A 314 36.60 -2.42 -3.94
C ASN A 314 35.54 -1.78 -4.86
N SER A 315 34.36 -2.38 -5.02
CA SER A 315 33.25 -1.68 -5.66
C SER A 315 32.69 -0.61 -4.72
N HIS A 316 33.09 0.65 -4.90
CA HIS A 316 32.51 1.81 -4.21
C HIS A 316 31.03 2.05 -4.58
N ILE A 317 30.25 1.01 -4.88
CA ILE A 317 28.89 1.07 -5.43
C ILE A 317 27.91 1.86 -4.55
N ASN A 318 28.13 1.86 -3.24
CA ASN A 318 27.32 2.69 -2.33
C ASN A 318 27.54 4.20 -2.54
N SER A 319 28.68 4.63 -3.09
CA SER A 319 28.89 6.04 -3.49
C SER A 319 28.13 6.43 -4.75
N LEU A 320 27.56 5.46 -5.51
CA LEU A 320 26.65 5.77 -6.62
C LEU A 320 25.41 6.52 -6.14
N LYS A 321 25.04 6.33 -4.87
CA LYS A 321 23.97 7.10 -4.19
C LYS A 321 24.11 8.59 -4.45
N ASP A 322 25.31 9.14 -4.28
CA ASP A 322 25.57 10.59 -4.37
C ASP A 322 25.28 11.17 -5.77
N TYR A 323 25.20 10.32 -6.78
CA TYR A 323 24.90 10.68 -8.17
C TYR A 323 23.46 10.36 -8.58
N LEU A 324 22.77 9.48 -7.83
CA LEU A 324 21.40 9.06 -8.11
C LEU A 324 20.36 9.90 -7.39
N LEU A 325 20.65 10.44 -6.20
CA LEU A 325 19.63 11.17 -5.45
C LEU A 325 19.17 12.44 -6.18
N GLY A 326 17.86 12.62 -6.28
CA GLY A 326 17.17 13.76 -6.90
C GLY A 326 16.99 13.68 -8.42
N ILE A 327 17.64 12.73 -9.10
CA ILE A 327 17.51 12.59 -10.57
C ILE A 327 16.21 11.88 -10.94
N LYS A 328 15.75 12.05 -12.18
CA LYS A 328 14.58 11.30 -12.67
C LYS A 328 14.95 9.83 -12.86
N TRP A 329 14.04 8.94 -12.48
CA TRP A 329 14.16 7.52 -12.72
C TRP A 329 13.80 7.18 -14.17
N CYS A 330 14.69 7.54 -15.09
CA CYS A 330 14.60 7.25 -16.52
C CYS A 330 15.98 6.89 -17.09
N ASP A 331 15.99 6.30 -18.29
CA ASP A 331 17.21 5.81 -18.94
C ASP A 331 18.31 6.87 -19.05
N SER A 332 17.97 8.04 -19.60
CA SER A 332 18.92 9.13 -19.86
C SER A 332 19.62 9.62 -18.59
N ASP A 333 18.85 9.86 -17.53
CA ASP A 333 19.34 10.47 -16.30
C ASP A 333 20.17 9.47 -15.51
N ILE A 334 19.71 8.22 -15.39
CA ILE A 334 20.45 7.15 -14.71
C ILE A 334 21.75 6.85 -15.46
N ARG A 335 21.72 6.76 -16.79
CA ARG A 335 22.93 6.55 -17.60
C ARG A 335 23.94 7.68 -17.37
N SER A 336 23.47 8.93 -17.37
CA SER A 336 24.31 10.10 -17.10
C SER A 336 24.92 10.07 -15.69
N ALA A 337 24.15 9.67 -14.69
CA ALA A 337 24.62 9.52 -13.31
C ALA A 337 25.69 8.42 -13.18
N ILE A 338 25.49 7.26 -13.80
CA ILE A 338 26.48 6.17 -13.83
C ILE A 338 27.79 6.66 -14.46
N ILE A 339 27.73 7.38 -15.59
CA ILE A 339 28.93 7.90 -16.26
C ILE A 339 29.69 8.88 -15.35
N LYS A 340 28.99 9.84 -14.72
CA LYS A 340 29.61 10.80 -13.80
C LYS A 340 30.26 10.13 -12.58
N TRP A 341 29.55 9.18 -11.98
CA TRP A 341 30.05 8.38 -10.85
C TRP A 341 31.30 7.58 -11.23
N ARG A 342 31.34 7.01 -12.43
CA ARG A 342 32.55 6.29 -12.89
C ARG A 342 33.75 7.20 -13.08
N GLN A 343 33.54 8.38 -13.65
CA GLN A 343 34.60 9.37 -13.85
C GLN A 343 35.24 9.79 -12.52
N SER A 344 34.50 9.81 -11.41
CA SER A 344 35.05 10.13 -10.10
C SER A 344 35.88 9.00 -9.46
N LEU A 345 35.84 7.78 -10.00
CA LEU A 345 36.51 6.60 -9.41
C LEU A 345 37.89 6.28 -10.01
N ALA A 346 38.46 7.16 -10.83
CA ALA A 346 39.87 7.13 -11.29
C ALA A 346 40.40 5.75 -11.79
N GLY A 347 39.57 4.95 -12.48
CA GLY A 347 39.99 3.70 -13.14
C GLY A 347 39.74 2.38 -12.39
N ASN A 348 39.11 2.41 -11.21
CA ASN A 348 38.88 1.20 -10.40
C ASN A 348 37.67 0.33 -10.83
N ILE A 349 36.97 0.67 -11.92
CA ILE A 349 35.85 -0.11 -12.46
C ILE A 349 36.16 -0.53 -13.90
N PRO A 350 36.19 -1.85 -14.21
CA PRO A 350 36.34 -2.36 -15.57
C PRO A 350 35.38 -1.68 -16.58
N ALA A 351 35.89 -1.31 -17.75
CA ALA A 351 35.11 -0.79 -18.87
C ALA A 351 34.01 -1.79 -19.31
N GLY A 352 32.83 -1.30 -19.74
CA GLY A 352 31.77 -2.13 -20.31
C GLY A 352 30.59 -2.51 -19.39
N ASN A 353 30.56 -2.04 -18.14
CA ASN A 353 29.52 -2.40 -17.16
C ASN A 353 28.39 -1.36 -17.01
N GLU A 354 28.40 -0.26 -17.77
CA GLU A 354 27.40 0.82 -17.69
C GLU A 354 26.00 0.31 -18.03
N GLU A 355 25.89 -0.46 -19.11
CA GLU A 355 24.61 -0.98 -19.59
C GLU A 355 24.01 -1.97 -18.59
N LEU A 356 24.86 -2.74 -17.91
CA LEU A 356 24.42 -3.64 -16.85
C LEU A 356 23.87 -2.86 -15.64
N LEU A 357 24.63 -1.90 -15.13
CA LEU A 357 24.19 -1.08 -13.99
C LEU A 357 22.89 -0.35 -14.31
N LEU A 358 22.77 0.15 -15.54
CA LEU A 358 21.55 0.77 -16.03
C LEU A 358 20.37 -0.22 -16.05
N ARG A 359 20.56 -1.40 -16.66
CA ARG A 359 19.54 -2.47 -16.69
C ARG A 359 19.13 -2.90 -15.29
N TRP A 360 20.07 -3.01 -14.36
CA TRP A 360 19.79 -3.34 -12.97
C TRP A 360 18.98 -2.24 -12.25
N LEU A 361 19.38 -0.97 -12.35
CA LEU A 361 18.66 0.16 -11.75
C LEU A 361 17.29 0.42 -12.37
N LEU A 362 17.08 0.01 -13.63
CA LEU A 362 15.79 0.08 -14.32
C LEU A 362 15.00 -1.24 -14.24
N ALA A 363 15.61 -2.30 -13.70
CA ALA A 363 15.09 -3.67 -13.68
C ALA A 363 14.62 -4.19 -15.05
N ARG A 364 15.51 -4.13 -16.05
CA ARG A 364 15.29 -4.55 -17.45
C ARG A 364 16.04 -5.81 -17.86
#